data_AF-A0A483A5H9-F1
#
_entry.id   AF-A0A483A5H9-F1
#
_cell.length_a   1.000
_cell.length_b   1.000
_cell.length_c   1.000
_cell.angle_alpha   90.00
_cell.angle_beta   90.00
_cell.angle_gamma   90.00
#
_symmetry.space_group_name_H-M   'P 1'
#
loop_
_entity.id
_entity.type
_entity.pdbx_description
1 polymer ?
#
loop_
_entity_poly.entity_id
_entity_poly.type
_entity_poly.pdbx_seq_one_letter_code
_entity_poly.pdbx_strand_id
1 'polypeptide(L)'
;MGGGTGRQYFSDENGLKIDVIRLKIKQWKDKREIGDNLYYFLLASLLESADKVANTASVYGAYLKHLKKSAQKSLILKPAIFELNDNEHQVFNEDSNELIKKIEGDILYLDPPYNQRQYGANYHLLNTIAKYDEFVPRGKTGLREYNRSNYCKKSTVVKSFEALIKNAKFKHIFLSYNNEGLMGSEMIRNIMQKYGKYDLITTKYQRFKADSNRFNKANSTTEYLHILEKQ
;
A
#
# COMPACT_ATOMS: atom_id res chain seq x y z
N MET A 1 -17.17 10.33 -7.79
CA MET A 1 -16.59 8.98 -8.00
C MET A 1 -17.46 8.05 -8.87
N GLY A 2 -18.71 8.44 -9.18
CA GLY A 2 -19.55 7.92 -10.26
C GLY A 2 -20.59 8.99 -10.57
N GLY A 3 -20.19 10.05 -11.27
CA GLY A 3 -21.06 11.20 -11.47
C GLY A 3 -20.49 12.14 -12.52
N GLY A 4 -21.09 12.15 -13.70
CA GLY A 4 -20.89 13.11 -14.79
C GLY A 4 -19.52 13.12 -15.49
N THR A 5 -18.45 12.66 -14.85
CA THR A 5 -17.07 12.75 -15.37
C THR A 5 -16.66 11.58 -16.27
N GLY A 6 -17.56 10.61 -16.51
CA GLY A 6 -17.29 9.42 -17.32
C GLY A 6 -16.29 8.41 -16.71
N ARG A 7 -15.87 8.63 -15.45
CA ARG A 7 -14.94 7.75 -14.74
C ARG A 7 -15.70 6.67 -13.98
N GLN A 8 -15.77 5.47 -14.55
CA GLN A 8 -16.51 4.34 -13.99
C GLN A 8 -15.67 3.56 -12.97
N TYR A 9 -15.15 4.19 -11.92
CA TYR A 9 -14.53 3.45 -10.83
C TYR A 9 -15.56 2.76 -9.93
N PHE A 10 -16.75 3.35 -9.83
CA PHE A 10 -17.92 2.79 -9.14
C PHE A 10 -19.15 3.02 -10.02
N SER A 11 -20.24 2.31 -9.74
CA SER A 11 -21.55 2.71 -10.25
C SER A 11 -21.96 4.06 -9.64
N ASP A 12 -22.85 4.80 -10.28
CA ASP A 12 -23.31 6.09 -9.75
C ASP A 12 -23.97 5.94 -8.38
N GLU A 13 -24.76 4.87 -8.19
CA GLU A 13 -25.36 4.50 -6.90
C GLU A 13 -24.28 4.26 -5.84
N ASN A 14 -23.25 3.46 -6.15
CA ASN A 14 -22.19 3.16 -5.19
C ASN A 14 -21.34 4.38 -4.88
N GLY A 15 -21.06 5.22 -5.88
CA GLY A 15 -20.38 6.50 -5.70
C GLY A 15 -21.12 7.39 -4.71
N LEU A 16 -22.44 7.54 -4.87
CA LEU A 16 -23.28 8.31 -3.96
C LEU A 16 -23.27 7.73 -2.54
N LYS A 17 -23.38 6.41 -2.39
CA LYS A 17 -23.33 5.74 -1.08
C LYS A 17 -22.00 5.96 -0.37
N ILE A 18 -20.89 5.83 -1.08
CA ILE A 18 -19.55 6.09 -0.53
C ILE A 18 -19.47 7.52 -0.03
N ASP A 19 -19.89 8.50 -0.83
CA ASP A 19 -19.84 9.92 -0.47
C ASP A 19 -20.72 10.22 0.77
N VAL A 20 -21.95 9.71 0.81
CA VAL A 20 -22.87 9.90 1.95
C VAL A 20 -22.32 9.28 3.24
N ILE A 21 -21.83 8.03 3.18
CA ILE A 21 -21.24 7.37 4.35
C ILE A 21 -20.02 8.15 4.83
N ARG A 22 -19.14 8.56 3.90
CA ARG A 22 -17.93 9.29 4.23
C ARG A 22 -18.21 10.65 4.87
N LEU A 23 -19.20 11.38 4.37
CA LEU A 23 -19.68 12.63 4.96
C LEU A 23 -20.20 12.41 6.37
N LYS A 24 -20.98 11.34 6.59
CA LYS A 24 -21.51 11.04 7.92
C LYS A 24 -20.41 10.73 8.94
N ILE A 25 -19.42 9.95 8.54
CA ILE A 25 -18.23 9.66 9.36
C ILE A 25 -17.48 10.97 9.71
N LYS A 26 -17.31 11.88 8.74
CA LYS A 26 -16.70 13.19 8.97
C LYS A 26 -17.49 14.03 9.97
N GLN A 27 -18.81 14.13 9.77
CA GLN A 27 -19.70 14.89 10.64
C GLN A 27 -19.62 14.42 12.09
N TRP A 28 -19.63 13.10 12.32
CA TRP A 28 -19.48 12.53 13.66
C TRP A 28 -18.15 12.89 14.30
N LYS A 29 -17.05 12.86 13.53
CA LYS A 29 -15.72 13.25 14.03
C LYS A 29 -15.66 14.74 14.36
N ASP A 30 -16.15 15.59 13.46
CA ASP A 30 -16.13 17.06 13.62
C ASP A 30 -16.99 17.51 14.82
N LYS A 31 -18.12 16.83 15.06
CA LYS A 31 -18.99 17.05 16.22
C LYS A 31 -18.50 16.38 17.51
N ARG A 32 -17.37 15.67 17.46
CA ARG A 32 -16.81 14.89 18.57
C ARG A 32 -17.78 13.83 19.14
N GLU A 33 -18.69 13.33 18.31
CA GLU A 33 -19.57 12.20 18.64
C GLU A 33 -18.78 10.87 18.67
N ILE A 34 -17.63 10.82 17.98
CA ILE A 34 -16.72 9.66 17.93
C ILE A 34 -15.26 10.07 18.15
N GLY A 35 -14.49 9.20 18.79
CA GLY A 35 -13.02 9.33 18.93
C GLY A 35 -12.24 8.94 17.68
N ASP A 36 -10.92 9.11 17.70
CA ASP A 36 -10.03 8.75 16.57
C ASP A 36 -10.07 7.27 16.22
N ASN A 37 -10.02 6.39 17.22
CA ASN A 37 -10.04 4.94 16.99
C ASN A 37 -11.30 4.50 16.22
N LEU A 38 -12.47 4.97 16.64
CA LEU A 38 -13.73 4.66 15.96
C LEU A 38 -13.80 5.33 14.58
N TYR A 39 -13.30 6.56 14.43
CA TYR A 39 -13.21 7.23 13.14
C TYR A 39 -12.38 6.43 12.14
N TYR A 40 -11.17 5.98 12.51
CA TYR A 40 -10.31 5.18 11.64
C TYR A 40 -10.89 3.79 11.38
N PHE A 41 -11.53 3.16 12.36
CA PHE A 41 -12.24 1.90 12.17
C PHE A 41 -13.37 2.02 11.12
N LEU A 42 -14.19 3.08 11.20
CA LEU A 42 -15.26 3.33 10.24
C LEU A 42 -14.71 3.65 8.85
N LEU A 43 -13.60 4.39 8.77
CA LEU A 43 -12.92 4.65 7.49
C LEU A 43 -12.37 3.36 6.87
N ALA A 44 -11.68 2.53 7.65
CA ALA A 44 -11.17 1.23 7.17
C ALA A 44 -12.31 0.36 6.65
N SER A 45 -13.41 0.27 7.42
CA SER A 45 -14.64 -0.45 7.06
C SER A 45 -15.22 0.05 5.73
N LEU A 46 -15.26 1.38 5.52
CA LEU A 46 -15.73 1.98 4.28
C LEU A 46 -14.79 1.65 3.11
N LEU A 47 -13.48 1.79 3.28
CA LEU A 47 -12.51 1.54 2.20
C LEU A 47 -12.54 0.06 1.76
N GLU A 48 -12.56 -0.88 2.70
CA GLU A 48 -12.68 -2.31 2.39
C GLU A 48 -14.00 -2.66 1.71
N SER A 49 -15.10 -2.04 2.14
CA SER A 49 -16.42 -2.26 1.55
C SER A 49 -16.52 -1.65 0.15
N ALA A 50 -15.92 -0.48 -0.07
CA ALA A 50 -15.85 0.17 -1.37
C ALA A 50 -15.02 -0.68 -2.36
N ASP A 51 -13.87 -1.20 -1.94
CA ASP A 51 -12.99 -1.98 -2.81
C ASP A 51 -13.69 -3.21 -3.43
N LYS A 52 -14.57 -3.86 -2.65
CA LYS A 52 -15.38 -5.02 -3.10
C LYS A 52 -16.32 -4.69 -4.26
N VAL A 53 -16.74 -3.44 -4.40
CA VAL A 53 -17.62 -2.95 -5.47
C VAL A 53 -16.90 -2.01 -6.45
N ALA A 54 -15.56 -1.92 -6.39
CA ALA A 54 -14.78 -1.11 -7.31
C ALA A 54 -14.69 -1.76 -8.69
N ASN A 55 -14.82 -0.96 -9.75
CA ASN A 55 -14.74 -1.37 -11.16
C ASN A 55 -13.32 -1.25 -11.74
N THR A 56 -12.37 -1.91 -11.07
CA THR A 56 -10.94 -1.94 -11.44
C THR A 56 -10.48 -3.37 -11.72
N ALA A 57 -9.31 -3.52 -12.35
CA ALA A 57 -8.69 -4.82 -12.63
C ALA A 57 -7.70 -5.31 -11.56
N SER A 58 -7.49 -4.52 -10.49
CA SER A 58 -6.74 -4.83 -9.24
C SER A 58 -6.40 -3.52 -8.52
N VAL A 59 -5.99 -2.52 -9.29
CA VAL A 59 -5.56 -1.20 -8.80
C VAL A 59 -6.40 -0.10 -9.44
N TYR A 60 -6.49 1.04 -8.78
CA TYR A 60 -7.20 2.26 -9.21
C TYR A 60 -6.41 3.12 -10.20
N GLY A 61 -5.28 2.61 -10.71
CA GLY A 61 -4.55 3.25 -11.81
C GLY A 61 -5.37 3.33 -13.11
N ALA A 62 -6.41 2.51 -13.25
CA ALA A 62 -7.38 2.57 -14.34
C ALA A 62 -8.73 1.99 -13.91
N TYR A 63 -9.78 2.26 -14.69
CA TYR A 63 -11.11 1.69 -14.52
C TYR A 63 -11.56 0.98 -15.81
N LEU A 64 -12.47 0.02 -15.67
CA LEU A 64 -13.04 -0.69 -16.82
C LEU A 64 -14.09 0.17 -17.52
N LYS A 65 -14.23 0.02 -18.84
CA LYS A 65 -15.23 0.75 -19.65
C LYS A 65 -16.68 0.37 -19.37
N HIS A 66 -16.87 -0.80 -18.78
CA HIS A 66 -18.16 -1.32 -18.37
C HIS A 66 -18.04 -1.82 -16.94
N LEU A 67 -19.11 -1.68 -16.17
CA LEU A 67 -19.15 -2.17 -14.79
C LEU A 67 -19.06 -3.69 -14.77
N LYS A 68 -18.02 -4.25 -14.14
CA LYS A 68 -17.94 -5.69 -13.86
C LYS A 68 -19.04 -6.11 -12.88
N LYS A 69 -19.37 -7.41 -12.86
CA LYS A 69 -20.44 -7.99 -12.03
C LYS A 69 -20.37 -7.57 -10.56
N SER A 70 -19.17 -7.51 -9.96
CA SER A 70 -19.02 -7.09 -8.56
C SER A 70 -19.31 -5.60 -8.35
N ALA A 71 -19.01 -4.74 -9.32
CA ALA A 71 -19.25 -3.30 -9.25
C ALA A 71 -20.70 -2.90 -9.51
N GLN A 72 -21.50 -3.82 -10.07
CA GLN A 72 -22.95 -3.68 -10.22
C GLN A 72 -23.71 -4.01 -8.93
N LYS A 73 -23.08 -4.73 -8.00
CA LYS A 73 -23.69 -5.00 -6.69
C LYS A 73 -23.75 -3.70 -5.90
N SER A 74 -24.82 -3.55 -5.14
CA SER A 74 -24.96 -2.42 -4.23
C SER A 74 -23.95 -2.52 -3.09
N LEU A 75 -23.34 -1.41 -2.72
CA LEU A 75 -22.43 -1.34 -1.58
C LEU A 75 -23.18 -1.68 -0.29
N ILE A 76 -22.62 -2.61 0.47
CA ILE A 76 -23.03 -2.93 1.83
C ILE A 76 -21.84 -2.64 2.73
N LEU A 77 -21.98 -1.68 3.64
CA LEU A 77 -20.95 -1.38 4.62
C LEU A 77 -20.82 -2.55 5.60
N LYS A 78 -19.63 -3.12 5.68
CA LYS A 78 -19.27 -4.17 6.64
C LYS A 78 -18.13 -3.67 7.53
N PRO A 79 -18.10 -4.07 8.81
CA PRO A 79 -16.98 -3.73 9.68
C PRO A 79 -15.69 -4.35 9.14
N ALA A 80 -14.58 -3.60 9.25
CA ALA A 80 -13.24 -4.15 9.07
C ALA A 80 -13.01 -5.21 10.15
N ILE A 81 -12.53 -6.39 9.75
CA ILE A 81 -12.30 -7.49 10.68
C ILE A 81 -10.90 -7.32 11.28
N PHE A 82 -10.81 -7.37 12.59
CA PHE A 82 -9.55 -7.35 13.32
C PHE A 82 -9.63 -8.27 14.53
N GLU A 83 -8.47 -8.75 14.99
CA GLU A 83 -8.36 -9.59 16.18
C GLU A 83 -8.08 -8.73 17.40
N LEU A 84 -8.77 -9.04 18.50
CA LEU A 84 -8.52 -8.40 19.79
C LEU A 84 -7.37 -9.12 20.48
N ASN A 85 -6.47 -8.34 21.06
CA ASN A 85 -5.43 -8.83 21.95
C ASN A 85 -5.08 -7.74 22.97
N ASP A 86 -4.34 -8.12 24.00
CA ASP A 86 -3.96 -7.23 25.10
C ASP A 86 -2.65 -6.46 24.81
N ASN A 87 -2.14 -6.51 23.58
CA ASN A 87 -0.93 -5.77 23.21
C ASN A 87 -1.27 -4.33 22.82
N GLU A 88 -0.34 -3.43 23.11
CA GLU A 88 -0.40 -2.07 22.61
C GLU A 88 0.14 -1.99 21.16
N HIS A 89 -0.54 -1.21 20.32
CA HIS A 89 -0.18 -1.04 18.91
C HIS A 89 0.03 0.42 18.59
N GLN A 90 1.10 0.73 17.87
CA GLN A 90 1.39 2.06 17.38
C GLN A 90 1.39 2.07 15.85
N VAL A 91 0.71 3.06 15.27
CA VAL A 91 0.57 3.21 13.81
C VAL A 91 1.02 4.62 13.42
N PHE A 92 1.90 4.72 12.42
CA PHE A 92 2.48 5.98 11.98
C PHE A 92 2.22 6.21 10.49
N ASN A 93 1.92 7.46 10.12
CA ASN A 93 1.85 7.90 8.73
C ASN A 93 3.00 8.89 8.46
N GLU A 94 4.21 8.37 8.34
CA GLU A 94 5.44 9.14 8.14
C GLU A 94 6.34 8.48 7.07
N ASP A 95 7.30 9.23 6.52
CA ASP A 95 8.38 8.63 5.73
C ASP A 95 9.15 7.61 6.58
N SER A 96 9.31 6.38 6.06
CA SER A 96 9.94 5.28 6.78
C SER A 96 11.38 5.57 7.19
N ASN A 97 12.12 6.37 6.40
CA ASN A 97 13.49 6.73 6.69
C ASN A 97 13.60 7.81 7.79
N GLU A 98 12.53 8.54 8.07
CA GLU A 98 12.44 9.45 9.21
C GLU A 98 11.91 8.73 10.46
N LEU A 99 10.88 7.89 10.30
CA LEU A 99 10.32 7.09 11.38
C LEU A 99 11.36 6.17 12.02
N ILE A 100 12.19 5.50 11.21
CA ILE A 100 13.18 4.53 11.71
C ILE A 100 14.21 5.12 12.68
N LYS A 101 14.37 6.45 12.69
CA LYS A 101 15.25 7.16 13.63
C LYS A 101 14.63 7.34 15.03
N LYS A 102 13.31 7.17 15.14
CA LYS A 102 12.50 7.46 16.33
C LYS A 102 11.96 6.21 17.03
N ILE A 103 12.06 5.05 16.37
CA ILE A 103 11.56 3.77 16.88
C ILE A 103 12.70 2.77 17.04
N GLU A 104 12.50 1.81 17.95
CA GLU A 104 13.43 0.73 18.25
C GLU A 104 12.65 -0.52 18.68
N GLY A 105 13.33 -1.66 18.72
CA GLY A 105 12.73 -2.92 19.14
C GLY A 105 13.60 -4.12 18.80
N ASP A 106 13.08 -5.34 18.98
CA ASP A 106 13.86 -6.55 18.74
C ASP A 106 13.88 -6.95 17.26
N ILE A 107 12.72 -6.84 16.59
CA ILE A 107 12.50 -7.34 15.24
C ILE A 107 11.93 -6.23 14.35
N LEU A 108 12.59 -5.99 13.21
CA LEU A 108 12.09 -5.13 12.13
C LEU A 108 11.82 -5.97 10.89
N TYR A 109 10.57 -6.02 10.44
CA TYR A 109 10.19 -6.64 9.18
C TYR A 109 9.92 -5.57 8.12
N LEU A 110 10.56 -5.71 6.95
CA LEU A 110 10.49 -4.77 5.85
C LEU A 110 9.96 -5.47 4.60
N ASP A 111 8.91 -4.91 4.00
CA ASP A 111 8.39 -5.29 2.68
C ASP A 111 8.20 -4.04 1.80
N PRO A 112 9.31 -3.42 1.34
CA PRO A 112 9.24 -2.20 0.57
C PRO A 112 8.80 -2.47 -0.88
N PRO A 113 8.35 -1.44 -1.62
CA PRO A 113 8.06 -1.56 -3.04
C PRO A 113 9.22 -2.18 -3.83
N TYR A 114 8.93 -3.25 -4.57
CA TYR A 114 9.92 -3.93 -5.42
C TYR A 114 9.98 -3.39 -6.85
N ASN A 115 9.04 -2.54 -7.26
CA ASN A 115 8.99 -2.02 -8.63
C ASN A 115 8.69 -0.51 -8.66
N GLN A 116 8.69 0.06 -9.86
CA GLN A 116 8.51 1.51 -10.06
C GLN A 116 7.06 1.99 -9.92
N ARG A 117 6.10 1.09 -9.70
CA ARG A 117 4.70 1.46 -9.54
C ARG A 117 4.53 2.22 -8.24
N GLN A 118 3.88 3.38 -8.35
CA GLN A 118 3.65 4.27 -7.23
C GLN A 118 2.31 3.92 -6.58
N TYR A 119 2.32 3.46 -5.33
CA TYR A 119 1.10 3.17 -4.57
C TYR A 119 0.17 4.38 -4.48
N GLY A 120 0.73 5.60 -4.32
CA GLY A 120 -0.05 6.83 -4.33
C GLY A 120 -0.87 7.04 -5.60
N ALA A 121 -0.36 6.57 -6.76
CA ALA A 121 -1.09 6.59 -8.01
C ALA A 121 -2.05 5.40 -8.16
N ASN A 122 -1.61 4.20 -7.78
CA ASN A 122 -2.39 2.97 -7.93
C ASN A 122 -3.60 2.90 -6.99
N TYR A 123 -3.58 3.61 -5.86
CA TYR A 123 -4.66 3.61 -4.87
C TYR A 123 -5.19 5.04 -4.64
N HIS A 124 -5.00 5.91 -5.62
CA HIS A 124 -5.33 7.34 -5.52
C HIS A 124 -6.78 7.59 -5.11
N LEU A 125 -7.71 6.75 -5.58
CA LEU A 125 -9.13 6.93 -5.28
C LEU A 125 -9.47 6.57 -3.83
N LEU A 126 -8.90 5.48 -3.30
CA LEU A 126 -9.03 5.15 -1.88
C LEU A 126 -8.40 6.24 -1.00
N ASN A 127 -7.26 6.81 -1.43
CA ASN A 127 -6.65 7.95 -0.76
C ASN A 127 -7.57 9.19 -0.80
N THR A 128 -8.29 9.42 -1.90
CA THR A 128 -9.31 10.47 -1.99
C THR A 128 -10.47 10.24 -1.02
N ILE A 129 -10.99 9.01 -0.92
CA ILE A 129 -12.05 8.69 0.05
C ILE A 129 -11.54 8.91 1.48
N ALA A 130 -10.33 8.47 1.79
CA ALA A 130 -9.74 8.59 3.13
C ALA A 130 -9.54 10.06 3.53
N LYS A 131 -8.81 10.83 2.71
CA LYS A 131 -8.47 12.24 2.99
C LYS A 131 -9.69 13.15 2.92
N TYR A 132 -10.59 12.90 1.97
CA TYR A 132 -11.83 13.63 1.76
C TYR A 132 -11.65 15.16 1.72
N ASP A 133 -10.58 15.58 1.06
CA ASP A 133 -10.20 16.96 0.81
C ASP A 133 -10.51 17.36 -0.64
N GLU A 134 -10.65 18.67 -0.86
CA GLU A 134 -10.76 19.19 -2.22
C GLU A 134 -9.43 19.06 -2.97
N PHE A 135 -9.50 18.67 -4.25
CA PHE A 135 -8.35 18.62 -5.13
C PHE A 135 -8.78 18.71 -6.59
N VAL A 136 -7.85 19.11 -7.45
CA VAL A 136 -8.08 19.15 -8.90
C VAL A 136 -7.62 17.82 -9.54
N PRO A 137 -8.53 17.00 -10.10
CA PRO A 137 -8.17 15.73 -10.71
C PRO A 137 -7.43 15.91 -12.04
N ARG A 138 -6.32 15.18 -12.23
CA ARG A 138 -5.51 15.25 -13.45
C ARG A 138 -5.68 14.02 -14.35
N GLY A 139 -5.73 14.26 -15.66
CA GLY A 139 -5.77 13.21 -16.68
C GLY A 139 -7.07 12.39 -16.71
N LYS A 140 -7.05 11.35 -17.55
CA LYS A 140 -8.22 10.46 -17.77
C LYS A 140 -8.65 9.75 -16.49
N THR A 141 -7.67 9.32 -15.69
CA THR A 141 -7.88 8.54 -14.46
C THR A 141 -8.31 9.40 -13.28
N GLY A 142 -8.25 10.74 -13.39
CA GLY A 142 -8.67 11.66 -12.34
C GLY A 142 -7.71 11.70 -11.15
N LEU A 143 -6.42 11.55 -11.44
CA LEU A 143 -5.38 11.34 -10.44
C LEU A 143 -5.19 12.60 -9.58
N ARG A 144 -5.23 12.43 -8.25
CA ARG A 144 -4.83 13.48 -7.30
C ARG A 144 -3.31 13.61 -7.24
N GLU A 145 -2.83 14.71 -6.67
CA GLU A 145 -1.41 14.79 -6.30
C GLU A 145 -1.05 13.73 -5.25
N TYR A 146 0.10 13.10 -5.44
CA TYR A 146 0.59 12.00 -4.61
C TYR A 146 2.12 12.08 -4.48
N ASN A 147 2.60 11.62 -3.32
CA ASN A 147 4.03 11.53 -3.06
C ASN A 147 4.63 10.33 -3.78
N ARG A 148 5.77 10.53 -4.43
CA ARG A 148 6.53 9.46 -5.07
C ARG A 148 7.54 8.90 -4.08
N SER A 149 7.46 7.60 -3.79
CA SER A 149 8.40 6.95 -2.89
C SER A 149 9.78 6.84 -3.52
N ASN A 150 10.83 7.07 -2.71
CA ASN A 150 12.21 6.83 -3.10
C ASN A 150 12.51 5.33 -3.28
N TYR A 151 11.71 4.44 -2.67
CA TYR A 151 11.79 2.99 -2.88
C TYR A 151 11.26 2.55 -4.24
N CYS A 152 10.47 3.38 -4.93
CA CYS A 152 9.97 3.10 -6.28
C CYS A 152 10.89 3.67 -7.39
N LYS A 153 12.10 4.17 -7.05
CA LYS A 153 13.02 4.79 -8.01
C LYS A 153 14.37 4.08 -7.98
N LYS A 154 14.80 3.55 -9.13
CA LYS A 154 16.09 2.85 -9.25
C LYS A 154 17.29 3.70 -8.82
N SER A 155 17.24 5.02 -9.07
CA SER A 155 18.31 5.95 -8.72
C SER A 155 18.42 6.27 -7.22
N THR A 156 17.37 6.06 -6.42
CA THR A 156 17.37 6.44 -5.00
C THR A 156 17.12 5.28 -4.04
N VAL A 157 16.60 4.14 -4.51
CA VAL A 157 16.21 3.00 -3.67
C VAL A 157 17.39 2.46 -2.85
N VAL A 158 18.57 2.31 -3.46
CA VAL A 158 19.77 1.77 -2.80
C VAL A 158 20.20 2.67 -1.65
N LYS A 159 20.29 3.97 -1.90
CA LYS A 159 20.66 4.97 -0.89
C LYS A 159 19.63 5.03 0.25
N SER A 160 18.35 4.94 -0.10
CA SER A 160 17.26 4.99 0.89
C SER A 160 17.27 3.75 1.77
N PHE A 161 17.45 2.57 1.17
CA PHE A 161 17.55 1.31 1.90
C PHE A 161 18.77 1.27 2.83
N GLU A 162 19.96 1.64 2.35
CA GLU A 162 21.16 1.69 3.21
C GLU A 162 21.00 2.68 4.36
N ALA A 163 20.41 3.85 4.12
CA ALA A 163 20.12 4.80 5.18
C ALA A 163 19.11 4.25 6.20
N LEU A 164 18.12 3.46 5.79
CA LEU A 164 17.17 2.84 6.69
C LEU A 164 17.87 1.79 7.58
N ILE A 165 18.62 0.86 6.98
CA ILE A 165 19.33 -0.19 7.71
C ILE A 165 20.35 0.40 8.69
N LYS A 166 21.10 1.43 8.26
CA LYS A 166 22.06 2.13 9.11
C LYS A 166 21.41 2.68 10.39
N ASN A 167 20.28 3.36 10.26
CA ASN A 167 19.62 4.04 11.37
C ASN A 167 18.70 3.14 12.22
N ALA A 168 18.33 1.96 11.72
CA ALA A 168 17.44 1.03 12.42
C ALA A 168 18.01 0.55 13.76
N LYS A 169 17.33 0.84 14.87
CA LYS A 169 17.71 0.33 16.20
C LYS A 169 16.98 -0.98 16.51
N PHE A 170 17.27 -2.00 15.69
CA PHE A 170 16.66 -3.32 15.80
C PHE A 170 17.70 -4.42 15.72
N LYS A 171 17.59 -5.41 16.61
CA LYS A 171 18.53 -6.53 16.69
C LYS A 171 18.43 -7.45 15.48
N HIS A 172 17.20 -7.77 15.05
CA HIS A 172 16.94 -8.61 13.90
C HIS A 172 16.16 -7.83 12.84
N ILE A 173 16.72 -7.74 11.63
CA ILE A 173 16.06 -7.08 10.50
C ILE A 173 15.81 -8.11 9.40
N PHE A 174 14.55 -8.25 9.03
CA PHE A 174 14.08 -9.11 7.95
C PHE A 174 13.61 -8.25 6.79
N LEU A 175 14.12 -8.52 5.59
CA LEU A 175 13.64 -7.90 4.37
C LEU A 175 13.08 -8.97 3.44
N SER A 176 11.79 -8.84 3.14
CA SER A 176 11.13 -9.56 2.05
C SER A 176 11.39 -8.83 0.74
N TYR A 177 11.97 -9.53 -0.24
CA TYR A 177 12.22 -8.98 -1.57
C TYR A 177 12.33 -10.10 -2.61
N ASN A 178 12.06 -9.80 -3.88
CA ASN A 178 12.17 -10.80 -4.94
C ASN A 178 13.22 -10.44 -5.99
N ASN A 179 13.51 -11.41 -6.85
CA ASN A 179 14.49 -11.27 -7.94
C ASN A 179 14.05 -10.32 -9.07
N GLU A 180 12.82 -9.81 -9.05
CA GLU A 180 12.33 -8.79 -10.00
C GLU A 180 12.42 -7.37 -9.42
N GLY A 181 12.99 -7.24 -8.23
CA GLY A 181 13.14 -6.01 -7.49
C GLY A 181 14.08 -4.99 -8.13
N LEU A 182 13.98 -3.73 -7.69
CA LEU A 182 14.90 -2.66 -8.10
C LEU A 182 16.32 -2.82 -7.54
N MET A 183 16.45 -3.53 -6.41
CA MET A 183 17.73 -3.90 -5.80
C MET A 183 18.03 -5.38 -6.04
N GLY A 184 19.21 -5.70 -6.57
CA GLY A 184 19.64 -7.10 -6.68
C GLY A 184 19.94 -7.71 -5.32
N SER A 185 19.77 -9.02 -5.17
CA SER A 185 20.03 -9.75 -3.92
C SER A 185 21.47 -9.56 -3.41
N GLU A 186 22.45 -9.54 -4.31
CA GLU A 186 23.86 -9.29 -3.97
C GLU A 186 24.09 -7.87 -3.45
N MET A 187 23.37 -6.89 -4.01
CA MET A 187 23.44 -5.50 -3.54
C MET A 187 22.85 -5.36 -2.14
N ILE A 188 21.74 -6.03 -1.86
CA ILE A 188 21.12 -6.08 -0.54
C ILE A 188 22.07 -6.73 0.48
N ARG A 189 22.66 -7.89 0.13
CA ARG A 189 23.68 -8.59 0.92
C ARG A 189 24.82 -7.65 1.29
N ASN A 190 25.41 -6.99 0.29
CA ASN A 190 26.53 -6.07 0.47
C ASN A 190 26.20 -4.87 1.38
N ILE A 191 24.95 -4.43 1.42
CA ILE A 191 24.51 -3.38 2.33
C ILE A 191 24.34 -3.92 3.74
N MET A 192 23.59 -5.02 3.91
CA MET A 192 23.25 -5.55 5.24
C MET A 192 24.50 -6.06 5.98
N GLN A 193 25.44 -6.71 5.28
CA GLN A 193 26.69 -7.23 5.88
C GLN A 193 27.59 -6.15 6.48
N LYS A 194 27.44 -4.87 6.08
CA LYS A 194 28.18 -3.76 6.71
C LYS A 194 27.76 -3.49 8.15
N TYR A 195 26.57 -3.97 8.55
CA TYR A 195 25.94 -3.62 9.82
C TYR A 195 25.74 -4.83 10.74
N GLY A 196 26.25 -6.02 10.36
CA GLY A 196 26.12 -7.22 11.18
C GLY A 196 26.18 -8.51 10.36
N LYS A 197 25.77 -9.61 10.99
CA LYS A 197 25.77 -10.93 10.36
C LYS A 197 24.57 -11.05 9.44
N TYR A 198 24.82 -11.48 8.20
CA TYR A 198 23.81 -11.62 7.16
C TYR A 198 23.56 -13.08 6.82
N ASP A 199 22.28 -13.42 6.68
CA ASP A 199 21.79 -14.70 6.19
C ASP A 199 20.71 -14.50 5.11
N LEU A 200 20.44 -15.53 4.31
CA LEU A 200 19.46 -15.49 3.23
C LEU A 200 18.68 -16.80 3.15
N ILE A 201 17.36 -16.70 3.21
CA ILE A 201 16.45 -17.81 2.93
C ILE A 201 15.79 -17.56 1.57
N THR A 202 15.70 -18.59 0.73
CA THR A 202 15.12 -18.49 -0.61
C THR A 202 13.96 -19.46 -0.77
N THR A 203 12.82 -18.98 -1.29
CA THR A 203 11.68 -19.82 -1.67
C THR A 203 11.35 -19.60 -3.15
N LYS A 204 11.20 -20.68 -3.91
CA LYS A 204 10.81 -20.61 -5.33
C LYS A 204 9.29 -20.67 -5.47
N TYR A 205 8.70 -19.69 -6.14
CA TYR A 205 7.28 -19.68 -6.48
C TYR A 205 7.07 -19.73 -8.01
N GLN A 206 5.97 -20.34 -8.43
CA GLN A 206 5.50 -20.19 -9.81
C GLN A 206 4.97 -18.78 -10.03
N ARG A 207 5.40 -18.13 -11.11
CA ARG A 207 5.09 -16.72 -11.40
C ARG A 207 3.60 -16.54 -11.73
N PHE A 208 2.96 -15.54 -11.13
CA PHE A 208 1.59 -15.16 -11.46
C PHE A 208 1.52 -14.60 -12.90
N LYS A 209 0.90 -15.34 -13.82
CA LYS A 209 0.72 -14.95 -15.24
C LYS A 209 -0.50 -14.04 -15.40
N ALA A 210 -0.30 -12.72 -15.38
CA ALA A 210 -1.37 -11.76 -15.69
C ALA A 210 -1.45 -11.39 -17.19
N ASP A 211 -0.45 -11.75 -18.01
CA ASP A 211 -0.30 -11.26 -19.39
C ASP A 211 0.40 -12.34 -20.23
N SER A 212 -0.25 -12.87 -21.28
CA SER A 212 0.25 -14.01 -22.07
C SER A 212 1.30 -13.63 -23.13
N ASN A 213 1.51 -12.34 -23.39
CA ASN A 213 2.32 -11.84 -24.52
C ASN A 213 3.54 -10.98 -24.12
N ARG A 214 4.36 -11.42 -23.15
CA ARG A 214 5.63 -10.74 -22.82
C ARG A 214 6.86 -11.58 -23.19
N PHE A 215 7.85 -10.91 -23.80
CA PHE A 215 9.12 -11.46 -24.27
C PHE A 215 10.06 -12.03 -23.18
N ASN A 216 9.70 -11.97 -21.89
CA ASN A 216 10.51 -12.49 -20.79
C ASN A 216 9.97 -13.83 -20.26
N LYS A 217 10.60 -14.92 -20.71
CA LYS A 217 10.31 -16.35 -20.43
C LYS A 217 10.75 -16.85 -19.03
N ALA A 218 10.80 -16.00 -18.01
CA ALA A 218 11.14 -16.48 -16.66
C ALA A 218 9.92 -17.18 -16.03
N ASN A 219 10.00 -18.51 -15.89
CA ASN A 219 8.93 -19.40 -15.40
C ASN A 219 8.72 -19.38 -13.87
N SER A 220 9.60 -18.70 -13.13
CA SER A 220 9.57 -18.66 -11.67
C SER A 220 10.02 -17.31 -11.13
N THR A 221 9.36 -16.84 -10.07
CA THR A 221 9.83 -15.73 -9.24
C THR A 221 10.47 -16.35 -8.00
N THR A 222 11.64 -15.86 -7.62
CA THR A 222 12.31 -16.30 -6.39
C THR A 222 12.09 -15.23 -5.33
N GLU A 223 11.42 -15.62 -4.26
CA GLU A 223 11.24 -14.79 -3.07
C GLU A 223 12.44 -14.99 -2.14
N TYR A 224 12.96 -13.88 -1.64
CA TYR A 224 14.10 -13.82 -0.75
C TYR A 224 13.65 -13.24 0.59
N LEU A 225 14.03 -13.93 1.66
CA LEU A 225 14.01 -13.37 3.00
C LEU A 225 15.46 -13.10 3.40
N HIS A 226 15.87 -11.85 3.29
CA HIS A 226 17.16 -11.37 3.74
C HIS A 226 17.11 -11.15 5.25
N ILE A 227 18.11 -11.64 5.97
CA ILE A 227 18.16 -11.61 7.44
C ILE A 227 19.44 -10.89 7.85
N LEU A 228 19.31 -9.93 8.76
CA LEU A 228 20.43 -9.25 9.40
C LEU A 228 20.29 -9.35 10.91
N GLU A 229 21.28 -9.97 11.55
CA GLU A 229 21.53 -9.85 12.98
C GLU A 229 22.46 -8.65 13.17
N LYS A 230 21.89 -7.51 13.56
CA LYS A 230 22.58 -6.21 13.62
C LYS A 230 23.45 -6.12 14.87
N GLN A 231 24.67 -5.56 14.70
CA GLN A 231 25.64 -5.30 15.78
C GLN A 231 25.59 -3.84 16.25
#